data_AF-A0A851UNN7-F1
#
_entry.id   AF-A0A851UNN7-F1
#
_cell.length_a   1.000
_cell.length_b   1.000
_cell.length_c   1.000
_cell.angle_alpha   90.00
_cell.angle_beta   90.00
_cell.angle_gamma   90.00
#
_symmetry.space_group_name_H-M   'P 1'
#
loop_
_entity.id
_entity.type
_entity.pdbx_description
1 polymer ?
#
loop_
_entity_poly.entity_id
_entity_poly.type
_entity_poly.pdbx_seq_one_letter_code
_entity_poly.pdbx_strand_id
1 'polypeptide(L)'
;PPGAAADPAAPPPRALGPPPQGSAGAAPQAQGRPSAECPEREECSVPADSVLTPLRAALDACRATAQKQVCNDIGRRLTVLEDAWAQGKLSAPVRKRMNLLVQELQQQHWDAADEIHRSLMVDHVNEVSQWMVGVKRLIAETRELPTRETQTDSADTEPATEPEAEQ
;
A
#
# COMPACT_ATOMS: atom_id res chain seq x y z
N PRO A 1 -22.46 -60.17 9.75
CA PRO A 1 -22.91 -60.20 11.17
C PRO A 1 -21.98 -61.12 11.99
N PRO A 2 -21.84 -60.99 13.32
CA PRO A 2 -22.59 -60.22 14.34
C PRO A 2 -21.72 -59.08 14.94
N GLY A 3 -22.10 -58.16 15.82
CA GLY A 3 -23.27 -57.93 16.67
C GLY A 3 -22.77 -57.29 17.97
N ALA A 4 -23.28 -56.12 18.37
CA ALA A 4 -23.31 -55.64 19.76
C ALA A 4 -24.10 -54.32 19.85
N ALA A 5 -25.01 -54.27 20.82
CA ALA A 5 -25.96 -53.20 21.11
C ALA A 5 -25.47 -52.29 22.25
N ALA A 6 -26.25 -51.21 22.46
CA ALA A 6 -26.34 -50.32 23.64
C ALA A 6 -25.45 -49.05 23.65
N ASP A 7 -26.07 -47.87 23.59
CA ASP A 7 -26.52 -47.13 24.79
C ASP A 7 -27.50 -45.99 24.42
N PRO A 8 -28.55 -45.71 25.22
CA PRO A 8 -29.44 -44.55 25.08
C PRO A 8 -29.32 -43.59 26.28
N ALA A 9 -28.74 -42.39 26.14
CA ALA A 9 -28.98 -41.27 27.06
C ALA A 9 -28.35 -39.95 26.58
N ALA A 10 -29.17 -38.92 26.32
CA ALA A 10 -28.76 -37.53 26.53
C ALA A 10 -29.99 -36.66 26.95
N PRO A 11 -29.85 -35.80 27.99
CA PRO A 11 -30.95 -35.11 28.70
C PRO A 11 -31.31 -33.70 28.09
N PRO A 12 -32.28 -32.93 28.65
CA PRO A 12 -33.25 -32.07 27.92
C PRO A 12 -32.81 -30.60 27.70
N PRO A 13 -33.54 -29.81 26.89
CA PRO A 13 -33.30 -28.37 26.78
C PRO A 13 -34.01 -27.62 27.91
N ARG A 14 -33.27 -26.90 28.75
CA ARG A 14 -33.85 -25.91 29.67
C ARG A 14 -33.01 -24.64 29.69
N ALA A 15 -33.75 -23.53 29.73
CA ALA A 15 -33.33 -22.16 30.02
C ALA A 15 -32.67 -21.46 28.81
N LEU A 16 -33.00 -20.24 28.41
CA LEU A 16 -33.56 -19.10 29.11
C LEU A 16 -34.43 -18.28 28.15
N GLY A 17 -35.57 -17.77 28.62
CA GLY A 17 -36.27 -16.66 27.95
C GLY A 17 -35.63 -15.31 28.28
N PRO A 18 -35.87 -14.29 27.46
CA PRO A 18 -35.92 -12.89 27.92
C PRO A 18 -37.35 -12.30 27.91
N PRO A 19 -37.61 -11.26 28.73
CA PRO A 19 -38.94 -10.74 29.10
C PRO A 19 -39.49 -9.66 28.11
N PRO A 20 -40.67 -9.05 28.36
CA PRO A 20 -41.59 -8.51 27.35
C PRO A 20 -41.48 -6.99 27.07
N GLN A 21 -42.31 -6.56 26.11
CA GLN A 21 -42.69 -5.21 25.66
C GLN A 21 -42.51 -4.02 26.63
N GLY A 22 -42.07 -2.90 26.03
CA GLY A 22 -42.22 -1.51 26.49
C GLY A 22 -41.13 -0.67 25.82
N SER A 23 -41.35 0.49 25.20
CA SER A 23 -42.45 1.44 25.29
C SER A 23 -42.41 2.35 24.06
N ALA A 24 -43.58 2.82 23.64
CA ALA A 24 -43.72 3.94 22.72
C ALA A 24 -43.03 5.19 23.31
N GLY A 25 -42.27 5.90 22.49
CA GLY A 25 -41.60 7.14 22.86
C GLY A 25 -41.47 8.06 21.64
N ALA A 26 -42.41 9.00 21.56
CA ALA A 26 -42.34 10.36 21.00
C ALA A 26 -41.59 10.63 19.68
N ALA A 27 -42.33 11.22 18.74
CA ALA A 27 -41.81 12.02 17.62
C ALA A 27 -40.81 13.09 18.11
N PRO A 28 -39.86 13.50 17.24
CA PRO A 28 -40.06 14.80 16.62
C PRO A 28 -39.62 14.86 15.13
N GLN A 29 -40.43 15.59 14.36
CA GLN A 29 -40.03 16.48 13.27
C GLN A 29 -39.17 15.88 12.14
N ALA A 30 -39.86 15.55 11.04
CA ALA A 30 -39.28 15.58 9.72
C ALA A 30 -38.89 17.02 9.36
N GLN A 31 -37.63 17.24 8.97
CA GLN A 31 -37.26 17.91 7.71
C GLN A 31 -35.74 18.16 7.64
N GLY A 32 -35.11 17.50 6.66
CA GLY A 32 -34.05 18.10 5.86
C GLY A 32 -32.61 18.02 6.37
N ARG A 33 -32.00 16.83 6.31
CA ARG A 33 -30.58 16.71 5.98
C ARG A 33 -30.38 15.49 5.06
N PRO A 34 -29.76 15.65 3.88
CA PRO A 34 -29.49 14.51 3.03
C PRO A 34 -28.49 13.58 3.72
N SER A 35 -28.88 12.31 3.83
CA SER A 35 -28.05 11.11 3.72
C SER A 35 -26.57 11.33 4.08
N ALA A 36 -26.23 11.23 5.36
CA ALA A 36 -24.92 10.73 5.74
C ALA A 36 -24.99 9.22 5.53
N GLU A 37 -24.68 8.81 4.31
CA GLU A 37 -24.50 7.42 3.93
C GLU A 37 -23.54 6.73 4.91
N CYS A 38 -23.94 5.52 5.27
CA CYS A 38 -23.38 4.66 6.30
C CYS A 38 -21.85 4.46 6.16
N PRO A 39 -21.04 4.63 7.22
CA PRO A 39 -19.71 4.03 7.26
C PRO A 39 -19.85 2.61 7.83
N GLU A 40 -20.55 1.72 7.14
CA GLU A 40 -20.63 0.30 7.56
C GLU A 40 -20.28 -0.61 6.39
N ARG A 41 -18.98 -0.61 6.07
CA ARG A 41 -18.21 -1.77 5.58
C ARG A 41 -16.74 -1.39 5.59
N GLU A 42 -16.17 -1.38 6.79
CA GLU A 42 -14.74 -1.44 7.02
C GLU A 42 -14.24 -2.83 6.60
N GLU A 43 -14.20 -3.07 5.30
CA GLU A 43 -13.80 -4.35 4.72
C GLU A 43 -12.38 -4.20 4.20
N CYS A 44 -11.41 -4.13 5.13
CA CYS A 44 -9.95 -4.22 4.95
C CYS A 44 -9.46 -4.01 3.50
N SER A 45 -9.74 -2.83 2.94
CA SER A 45 -9.30 -2.47 1.59
C SER A 45 -8.44 -1.25 1.76
N VAL A 46 -7.16 -1.38 1.40
CA VAL A 46 -6.24 -0.25 1.40
C VAL A 46 -6.91 0.89 0.63
N PRO A 47 -7.14 2.07 1.23
CA PRO A 47 -7.71 3.19 0.51
C PRO A 47 -6.71 3.64 -0.56
N ALA A 48 -7.22 3.98 -1.74
CA ALA A 48 -6.38 4.44 -2.86
C ALA A 48 -5.51 5.63 -2.45
N ASP A 49 -6.05 6.51 -1.61
CA ASP A 49 -5.37 7.71 -1.13
C ASP A 49 -4.06 7.40 -0.37
N SER A 50 -4.04 6.36 0.48
CA SER A 50 -2.83 5.96 1.21
C SER A 50 -1.68 5.51 0.31
N VAL A 51 -1.94 5.20 -0.96
CA VAL A 51 -0.92 4.80 -1.94
C VAL A 51 -0.65 5.93 -2.92
N LEU A 52 -1.70 6.58 -3.42
CA LEU A 52 -1.61 7.63 -4.45
C LEU A 52 -1.05 8.94 -3.90
N THR A 53 -1.40 9.34 -2.67
CA THR A 53 -0.91 10.57 -2.03
C THR A 53 0.61 10.60 -1.91
N PRO A 54 1.27 9.61 -1.28
CA PRO A 54 2.73 9.56 -1.20
C PRO A 54 3.42 9.38 -2.57
N LEU A 55 2.83 8.66 -3.52
CA LEU A 55 3.38 8.56 -4.89
C LEU A 55 3.37 9.92 -5.61
N ARG A 56 2.28 10.69 -5.47
CA ARG A 56 2.17 12.05 -6.03
C ARG A 56 3.15 13.00 -5.36
N ALA A 57 3.33 12.91 -4.04
CA ALA A 57 4.32 13.69 -3.31
C ALA A 57 5.75 13.38 -3.78
N ALA A 58 6.10 12.10 -3.95
CA ALA A 58 7.38 11.68 -4.48
C ALA A 58 7.61 12.18 -5.93
N LEU A 59 6.56 12.18 -6.75
CA LEU A 59 6.63 12.76 -8.11
C LEU A 59 6.90 14.26 -8.08
N ASP A 60 6.26 15.01 -7.18
CA ASP A 60 6.47 16.45 -7.07
C ASP A 60 7.91 16.76 -6.62
N ALA A 61 8.45 15.98 -5.68
CA ALA A 61 9.86 16.06 -5.30
C ALA A 61 10.80 15.77 -6.48
N CYS A 62 10.50 14.75 -7.30
CA CYS A 62 11.26 14.47 -8.51
C CYS A 62 11.15 15.61 -9.54
N ARG A 63 10.04 16.34 -9.61
CA ARG A 63 9.86 17.42 -10.60
C ARG A 63 10.86 18.56 -10.44
N ALA A 64 11.41 18.74 -9.23
CA ALA A 64 12.42 19.77 -8.96
C ALA A 64 13.81 19.43 -9.52
N THR A 65 14.11 18.15 -9.76
CA THR A 65 15.46 17.66 -10.09
C THR A 65 15.51 16.88 -11.40
N ALA A 66 14.43 16.17 -11.72
CA ALA A 66 14.32 15.28 -12.86
C ALA A 66 13.89 16.01 -14.14
N GLN A 67 14.05 15.32 -15.27
CA GLN A 67 13.52 15.83 -16.54
C GLN A 67 12.00 15.96 -16.51
N LYS A 68 11.51 17.11 -16.99
CA LYS A 68 10.07 17.39 -17.13
C LYS A 68 9.32 16.28 -17.90
N GLN A 69 9.97 15.65 -18.88
CA GLN A 69 9.42 14.52 -19.62
C GLN A 69 9.22 13.29 -18.73
N VAL A 70 10.19 12.97 -17.88
CA VAL A 70 10.11 11.82 -16.96
C VAL A 70 8.99 12.04 -15.95
N CYS A 71 8.91 13.23 -15.34
CA CYS A 71 7.82 13.57 -14.44
C CYS A 71 6.43 13.56 -15.12
N ASN A 72 6.35 13.94 -16.40
CA ASN A 72 5.08 13.86 -17.14
C ASN A 72 4.68 12.40 -17.43
N ASP A 73 5.64 11.55 -17.83
CA ASP A 73 5.40 10.12 -18.05
C ASP A 73 4.94 9.42 -16.77
N ILE A 74 5.66 9.61 -15.66
CA ILE A 74 5.28 9.05 -14.36
C ILE A 74 3.88 9.56 -13.94
N GLY A 75 3.60 10.84 -14.16
CA GLY A 75 2.28 11.42 -13.88
C GLY A 75 1.15 10.74 -14.65
N ARG A 76 1.34 10.50 -15.95
CA ARG A 76 0.38 9.73 -16.77
C ARG A 76 0.21 8.31 -16.24
N ARG A 77 1.30 7.64 -15.85
CA ARG A 77 1.27 6.27 -15.30
C ARG A 77 0.52 6.22 -13.96
N LEU A 78 0.67 7.23 -13.11
CA LEU A 78 -0.09 7.36 -11.86
C LEU A 78 -1.58 7.56 -12.10
N THR A 79 -1.97 8.34 -13.11
CA THR A 79 -3.39 8.45 -13.49
C THR A 79 -3.95 7.10 -13.94
N VAL A 80 -3.18 6.30 -14.67
CA VAL A 80 -3.59 4.94 -15.07
C VAL A 80 -3.73 4.01 -13.85
N LEU A 81 -2.83 4.11 -12.86
CA LEU A 81 -2.95 3.38 -11.61
C LEU A 81 -4.23 3.77 -10.85
N GLU A 82 -4.52 5.06 -10.74
CA GLU A 82 -5.72 5.59 -10.09
C GLU A 82 -7.00 5.10 -10.78
N ASP A 83 -7.04 5.15 -12.12
CA ASP A 83 -8.16 4.63 -12.91
C ASP A 83 -8.35 3.12 -12.70
N ALA A 84 -7.27 2.33 -12.73
CA ALA A 84 -7.34 0.90 -12.44
C ALA A 84 -7.83 0.61 -11.01
N TRP A 85 -7.46 1.45 -10.04
CA TRP A 85 -7.91 1.34 -8.65
C TRP A 85 -9.39 1.69 -8.52
N ALA A 86 -9.83 2.80 -9.11
CA ALA A 86 -11.22 3.25 -9.09
C ALA A 86 -12.16 2.28 -9.80
N GLN A 87 -11.70 1.69 -10.90
CA GLN A 87 -12.43 0.64 -11.62
C GLN A 87 -12.42 -0.72 -10.88
N GLY A 88 -11.68 -0.84 -9.77
CA GLY A 88 -11.57 -2.09 -9.02
C GLY A 88 -10.83 -3.21 -9.78
N LYS A 89 -10.07 -2.86 -10.83
CA LYS A 89 -9.28 -3.81 -11.63
C LYS A 89 -8.07 -4.34 -10.87
N LEU A 90 -7.71 -3.71 -9.75
CA LEU A 90 -6.62 -4.12 -8.89
C LEU A 90 -7.08 -5.15 -7.87
N SER A 91 -6.48 -6.33 -7.95
CA SER A 91 -6.66 -7.40 -6.98
C SER A 91 -6.27 -6.95 -5.56
N ALA A 92 -6.95 -7.48 -4.53
CA ALA A 92 -6.64 -7.22 -3.13
C ALA A 92 -5.14 -7.42 -2.75
N PRO A 93 -4.46 -8.50 -3.19
CA PRO A 93 -3.01 -8.66 -2.96
C PRO A 93 -2.18 -7.55 -3.61
N VAL A 94 -2.55 -7.07 -4.80
CA VAL A 94 -1.85 -5.98 -5.49
C VAL A 94 -1.97 -4.68 -4.69
N ARG A 95 -3.17 -4.34 -4.22
CA ARG A 95 -3.40 -3.15 -3.38
C ARG A 95 -2.59 -3.17 -2.09
N LYS A 96 -2.52 -4.32 -1.42
CA LYS A 96 -1.72 -4.51 -0.20
C LYS A 96 -0.22 -4.38 -0.46
N ARG A 97 0.29 -5.04 -1.51
CA ARG A 97 1.71 -4.95 -1.89
C ARG A 97 2.08 -3.53 -2.33
N MET A 98 1.17 -2.82 -3.00
CA MET A 98 1.42 -1.44 -3.41
C MET A 98 1.52 -0.50 -2.21
N ASN A 99 0.72 -0.73 -1.17
CA ASN A 99 0.85 -0.01 0.09
C ASN A 99 2.22 -0.25 0.75
N LEU A 100 2.73 -1.47 0.72
CA LEU A 100 4.08 -1.79 1.21
C LEU A 100 5.17 -1.11 0.36
N LEU A 101 5.06 -1.18 -0.98
CA LEU A 101 6.02 -0.55 -1.88
C LEU A 101 6.15 0.96 -1.60
N VAL A 102 5.02 1.62 -1.35
CA VAL A 102 4.97 3.04 -1.01
C VAL A 102 5.54 3.34 0.38
N GLN A 103 5.42 2.44 1.35
CA GLN A 103 6.10 2.57 2.65
C GLN A 103 7.61 2.44 2.49
N GLU A 104 8.09 1.48 1.70
CA GLU A 104 9.52 1.33 1.42
C GLU A 104 10.07 2.53 0.64
N LEU A 105 9.29 3.10 -0.30
CA LEU A 105 9.64 4.31 -1.03
C LEU A 105 9.86 5.51 -0.08
N GLN A 106 9.00 5.67 0.92
CA GLN A 106 9.11 6.74 1.93
C GLN A 106 10.31 6.53 2.86
N GLN A 107 10.64 5.28 3.18
CA GLN A 107 11.83 4.92 3.97
C GLN A 107 13.13 4.95 3.14
N GLN A 108 13.05 5.31 1.84
CA GLN A 108 14.16 5.26 0.89
C GLN A 108 14.80 3.86 0.75
N HIS A 109 14.03 2.81 1.04
CA HIS A 109 14.44 1.42 0.89
C HIS A 109 14.20 0.93 -0.54
N TRP A 110 15.06 1.36 -1.47
CA TRP A 110 14.90 1.05 -2.89
C TRP A 110 15.01 -0.46 -3.20
N ASP A 111 15.86 -1.19 -2.48
CA ASP A 111 16.01 -2.65 -2.63
C ASP A 111 14.74 -3.42 -2.23
N ALA A 112 14.14 -3.05 -1.10
CA ALA A 112 12.89 -3.66 -0.64
C ALA A 112 11.73 -3.34 -1.61
N ALA A 113 11.69 -2.11 -2.13
CA ALA A 113 10.73 -1.73 -3.17
C ALA A 113 10.92 -2.55 -4.46
N ASP A 114 12.16 -2.83 -4.89
CA ASP A 114 12.44 -3.68 -6.06
C ASP A 114 12.04 -5.15 -5.83
N GLU A 115 12.19 -5.67 -4.62
CA GLU A 115 11.73 -7.02 -4.27
C GLU A 115 10.20 -7.15 -4.37
N ILE A 116 9.46 -6.17 -3.83
CA ILE A 116 8.00 -6.11 -3.95
C ILE A 116 7.59 -6.00 -5.42
N HIS A 117 8.32 -5.19 -6.19
CA HIS A 117 8.13 -5.05 -7.64
C HIS A 117 8.33 -6.39 -8.38
N ARG A 118 9.41 -7.14 -8.10
CA ARG A 118 9.62 -8.48 -8.69
C ARG A 118 8.49 -9.43 -8.35
N SER A 119 8.06 -9.45 -7.08
CA SER A 119 6.93 -10.29 -6.66
C SER A 119 5.64 -9.91 -7.39
N LEU A 120 5.37 -8.62 -7.59
CA LEU A 120 4.21 -8.15 -8.38
C LEU A 120 4.33 -8.51 -9.86
N MET A 121 5.52 -8.44 -10.45
CA MET A 121 5.76 -8.85 -11.85
C MET A 121 5.62 -10.36 -12.06
N VAL A 122 5.80 -11.19 -11.03
CA VAL A 122 5.61 -12.65 -11.15
C VAL A 122 4.14 -13.03 -11.03
N ASP A 123 3.45 -12.48 -10.03
CA ASP A 123 2.09 -12.92 -9.71
C ASP A 123 1.00 -12.18 -10.49
N HIS A 124 1.19 -10.88 -10.79
CA HIS A 124 0.11 -9.99 -11.29
C HIS A 124 0.58 -9.02 -12.39
N VAL A 125 1.47 -9.46 -13.29
CA VAL A 125 2.04 -8.62 -14.36
C VAL A 125 0.99 -7.95 -15.24
N ASN A 126 -0.12 -8.64 -15.55
CA ASN A 126 -1.15 -8.11 -16.44
C ASN A 126 -1.83 -6.86 -15.86
N GLU A 127 -1.91 -6.74 -14.53
CA GLU A 127 -2.52 -5.59 -13.84
C GLU A 127 -1.51 -4.46 -13.62
N VAL A 128 -0.26 -4.81 -13.29
CA VAL A 128 0.74 -3.83 -12.86
C VAL A 128 1.60 -3.27 -13.99
N SER A 129 1.87 -4.05 -15.04
CA SER A 129 2.82 -3.69 -16.12
C SER A 129 2.55 -2.34 -16.78
N GLN A 130 1.27 -1.94 -16.86
CA GLN A 130 0.85 -0.71 -17.51
C GLN A 130 1.33 0.57 -16.81
N TRP A 131 1.47 0.56 -15.49
CA TRP A 131 1.87 1.72 -14.69
C TRP A 131 3.17 1.48 -13.89
N MET A 132 3.54 0.22 -13.66
CA MET A 132 4.73 -0.18 -12.90
C MET A 132 6.02 0.34 -13.51
N VAL A 133 6.11 0.49 -14.84
CA VAL A 133 7.27 1.11 -15.49
C VAL A 133 7.50 2.56 -15.04
N GLY A 134 6.42 3.29 -14.78
CA GLY A 134 6.48 4.65 -14.23
C GLY A 134 6.90 4.64 -12.77
N VAL A 135 6.43 3.66 -11.98
CA VAL A 135 6.83 3.50 -10.57
C VAL A 135 8.31 3.11 -10.47
N LYS A 136 8.80 2.20 -11.33
CA LYS A 136 10.22 1.82 -11.37
C LYS A 136 11.11 3.01 -11.74
N ARG A 137 10.65 3.85 -12.68
CA ARG A 137 11.33 5.09 -13.04
C ARG A 137 11.30 6.09 -11.89
N LEU A 138 10.17 6.22 -11.20
CA LEU A 138 10.04 7.05 -10.00
C LEU A 138 11.05 6.63 -8.94
N ILE A 139 11.13 5.32 -8.61
CA ILE A 139 12.10 4.77 -7.65
C ILE A 139 13.54 5.15 -8.03
N ALA A 140 13.93 4.95 -9.30
CA ALA A 140 15.25 5.31 -9.79
C ALA A 140 15.52 6.82 -9.65
N GLU A 141 14.56 7.65 -10.03
CA GLU A 141 14.68 9.11 -9.95
C GLU A 141 14.78 9.59 -8.49
N THR A 142 13.98 9.04 -7.56
CA THR A 142 14.12 9.32 -6.12
C THR A 142 15.43 8.81 -5.52
N ARG A 143 16.08 7.80 -6.13
CA ARG A 143 17.42 7.35 -5.74
C ARG A 143 18.52 8.27 -6.27
N GLU A 144 18.29 8.88 -7.42
CA GLU A 144 19.20 9.86 -8.04
C GLU A 144 19.07 11.26 -7.40
N LEU A 145 17.99 11.52 -6.66
CA LEU A 145 17.93 12.66 -5.74
C LEU A 145 19.12 12.56 -4.77
N PRO A 146 20.01 13.57 -4.72
CA PRO A 146 21.00 13.62 -3.67
C PRO A 146 20.25 13.74 -2.36
N THR A 147 20.19 12.64 -1.60
CA THR A 147 19.65 12.61 -0.26
C THR A 147 20.46 13.61 0.55
N ARG A 148 19.91 14.82 0.72
CA ARG A 148 20.54 15.85 1.53
C ARG A 148 20.33 15.45 2.99
N GLU A 149 21.11 14.47 3.46
CA GLU A 149 21.53 14.32 4.84
C GLU A 149 22.57 13.19 5.01
N THR A 150 23.78 13.63 5.37
CA THR A 150 24.88 12.89 6.01
C THR A 150 25.52 11.73 5.23
N GLN A 151 26.36 12.06 4.26
CA GLN A 151 27.69 11.45 4.28
C GLN A 151 28.59 12.36 5.11
N THR A 152 28.61 12.08 6.41
CA THR A 152 29.59 12.59 7.35
C THR A 152 30.98 12.30 6.80
N ASP A 153 31.70 13.37 6.53
CA ASP A 153 33.14 13.47 6.48
C ASP A 153 33.82 12.58 7.55
N SER A 154 34.49 11.51 7.11
CA SER A 154 35.47 10.66 7.83
C SER A 154 35.76 9.45 6.92
N ALA A 155 36.74 9.49 6.01
CA ALA A 155 38.16 9.56 6.34
C ALA A 155 38.90 10.67 5.58
N ASP A 156 39.23 11.68 6.37
CA ASP A 156 40.29 12.65 6.23
C ASP A 156 41.69 12.00 6.14
N THR A 157 42.57 12.70 5.44
CA THR A 157 44.05 12.74 5.59
C THR A 157 44.94 11.73 4.86
N GLU A 158 45.43 12.25 3.73
CA GLU A 158 46.84 12.46 3.35
C GLU A 158 47.58 11.54 2.35
N PRO A 159 48.40 12.17 1.47
CA PRO A 159 49.12 11.55 0.37
C PRO A 159 50.52 11.13 0.81
N ALA A 160 50.92 9.89 0.51
CA ALA A 160 52.33 9.52 0.49
C ALA A 160 52.83 9.61 -0.95
N THR A 161 53.42 10.76 -1.27
CA THR A 161 54.41 10.88 -2.33
C THR A 161 55.65 10.11 -1.86
N GLU A 162 56.08 9.07 -2.58
CA GLU A 162 57.50 8.81 -2.75
C GLU A 162 57.76 8.01 -4.04
N PRO A 163 58.51 8.56 -4.99
CA PRO A 163 59.17 7.83 -6.05
C PRO A 163 60.55 7.39 -5.55
N GLU A 164 60.87 6.10 -5.57
CA GLU A 164 62.28 5.72 -5.57
C GLU A 164 62.54 4.52 -6.48
N ALA A 165 63.46 4.78 -7.41
CA ALA A 165 64.07 3.82 -8.30
C ALA A 165 65.37 3.35 -7.65
N GLU A 166 65.66 2.06 -7.68
CA GLU A 166 67.01 1.50 -7.86
C GLU A 166 66.85 0.00 -8.13
N GLN A 167 67.17 -0.45 -9.36
CA GLN A 167 68.41 -1.11 -9.79
C GLN A 167 68.58 -2.53 -9.26
#